data_AF-A0A1U9WVD5-F1
#
_entry.id   AF-A0A1U9WVD5-F1
#
_cell.length_a   1.000
_cell.length_b   1.000
_cell.length_c   1.000
_cell.angle_alpha   90.00
_cell.angle_beta   90.00
_cell.angle_gamma   90.00
#
_symmetry.space_group_name_H-M   'P 1'
#
loop_
_entity.id
_entity.type
_entity.pdbx_description
1 polymer ?
#
loop_
_entity_poly.entity_id
_entity_poly.type
_entity_poly.pdbx_seq_one_letter_code
_entity_poly.pdbx_strand_id
1 'polypeptide(L)'
;SVIVVGPSLSLHRCGLPREIAIELFQTFVIRSLIRQHLASNIGVAKSKIREKEPIIWEILQKVMQGHPVLLNRAPTLHRLGIQAFQPVLVEGRAICLHPLVRKGFNADFDGDQMAVHVPLS
;
A
#
# COMPACT_ATOMS: atom_id res chain seq x y z
N SER A 1 -7.52 3.13 -6.82
CA SER A 1 -6.72 4.07 -7.63
C SER A 1 -6.46 3.44 -8.99
N VAL A 2 -6.12 4.25 -10.01
CA VAL A 2 -5.73 3.77 -11.34
C VAL A 2 -4.45 2.94 -11.23
N ILE A 3 -4.33 1.88 -12.02
CA ILE A 3 -3.12 1.06 -12.11
C ILE A 3 -2.21 1.50 -13.25
N VAL A 4 -0.90 1.41 -13.03
CA VAL A 4 0.14 1.67 -14.03
C VAL A 4 1.16 0.53 -14.02
N VAL A 5 1.90 0.38 -15.11
CA VAL A 5 2.91 -0.67 -15.22
C VAL A 5 4.11 -0.41 -14.32
N GLY A 6 4.50 -1.41 -13.52
CA GLY A 6 5.70 -1.38 -12.68
C GLY A 6 6.72 -2.45 -13.10
N PRO A 7 7.46 -2.25 -14.20
CA PRO A 7 8.33 -3.29 -14.77
C PRO A 7 9.58 -3.60 -13.91
N SER A 8 9.97 -2.68 -13.02
CA SER A 8 11.10 -2.86 -12.10
C SER A 8 10.72 -3.57 -10.79
N LEU A 9 9.42 -3.84 -10.56
CA LEU A 9 8.97 -4.57 -9.39
C LEU A 9 9.35 -6.04 -9.48
N SER A 10 9.59 -6.69 -8.36
CA SER A 10 9.59 -8.16 -8.31
C SER A 10 8.16 -8.68 -8.39
N LEU A 11 7.96 -9.90 -8.89
CA LEU A 11 6.64 -10.49 -9.12
C LEU A 11 5.71 -10.45 -7.88
N HIS A 12 6.27 -10.61 -6.68
CA HIS A 12 5.53 -10.62 -5.41
C HIS A 12 5.29 -9.22 -4.82
N ARG A 13 5.68 -8.14 -5.51
CA ARG A 13 5.58 -6.76 -5.02
C ARG A 13 4.58 -5.93 -5.83
N CYS A 14 3.98 -4.95 -5.16
CA CYS A 14 3.19 -3.90 -5.80
C CYS A 14 3.65 -2.53 -5.30
N GLY A 15 3.54 -1.50 -6.14
CA GLY A 15 3.77 -0.12 -5.73
C GLY A 15 2.52 0.50 -5.16
N LEU A 16 2.57 1.00 -3.93
CA LEU A 16 1.51 1.78 -3.32
C LEU A 16 1.91 3.26 -3.21
N PRO A 17 1.07 4.18 -3.71
CA PRO A 17 1.22 5.61 -3.47
C PRO A 17 1.28 5.93 -1.99
N ARG A 18 2.12 6.91 -1.64
CA ARG A 18 2.29 7.38 -0.25
C ARG A 18 0.96 7.74 0.44
N GLU A 19 0.05 8.41 -0.28
CA GLU A 19 -1.25 8.84 0.25
C GLU A 19 -2.16 7.66 0.58
N ILE A 20 -2.21 6.65 -0.29
CA ILE A 20 -3.00 5.42 -0.06
C ILE A 20 -2.37 4.61 1.07
N ALA A 21 -1.04 4.47 1.07
CA ALA A 21 -0.32 3.70 2.07
C ALA A 21 -0.49 4.27 3.48
N ILE A 22 -0.37 5.60 3.65
CA ILE A 22 -0.51 6.20 4.99
C ILE A 22 -1.93 6.05 5.55
N GLU A 23 -2.95 6.13 4.70
CA GLU A 23 -4.35 5.94 5.09
C GLU A 23 -4.61 4.49 5.51
N LEU A 24 -4.20 3.53 4.69
CA LEU A 24 -4.39 2.10 4.95
C LEU A 24 -3.62 1.60 6.19
N PHE A 25 -2.41 2.11 6.42
CA PHE A 25 -1.53 1.66 7.49
C PHE A 25 -1.53 2.59 8.71
N GLN A 26 -2.42 3.59 8.78
CA GLN A 26 -2.40 4.64 9.80
C GLN A 26 -2.36 4.08 11.22
N THR A 27 -3.18 3.06 11.52
CA THR A 27 -3.25 2.43 12.85
C THR A 27 -1.91 1.79 13.25
N PHE A 28 -1.24 1.13 12.30
CA PHE A 28 0.06 0.51 12.53
C PHE A 28 1.16 1.56 12.73
N VAL A 29 1.13 2.65 11.96
CA VAL A 29 2.07 3.78 12.10
C VAL A 29 1.90 4.45 13.46
N ILE A 30 0.67 4.73 13.90
CA ILE A 30 0.38 5.30 15.23
C ILE A 30 0.93 4.38 16.33
N ARG A 31 0.65 3.08 16.25
CA ARG A 31 1.17 2.10 17.22
C ARG A 31 2.70 2.10 17.25
N SER A 32 3.35 2.16 16.08
CA SER A 32 4.80 2.20 15.97
C SER A 32 5.40 3.47 16.58
N LEU A 33 4.82 4.64 16.31
CA LEU A 33 5.25 5.93 16.88
C LEU A 33 5.21 5.93 18.40
N ILE A 34 4.13 5.43 19.00
CA ILE A 34 3.98 5.36 20.45
C ILE A 34 4.98 4.35 21.05
N ARG A 35 5.12 3.16 20.45
CA ARG A 35 6.07 2.12 20.91
C ARG A 35 7.53 2.56 20.86
N GLN A 36 7.88 3.43 19.92
CA GLN A 36 9.24 3.97 19.78
C GLN A 36 9.45 5.27 20.57
N HIS A 37 8.48 5.69 21.38
CA HIS A 37 8.51 6.96 22.14
C HIS A 37 8.66 8.21 21.26
N LEU A 38 8.30 8.13 19.97
CA LEU A 38 8.29 9.25 19.02
C LEU A 38 7.01 10.07 19.11
N ALA A 39 5.97 9.54 19.76
CA ALA A 39 4.75 10.24 20.13
C ALA A 39 4.31 9.83 21.53
N SER A 40 3.90 10.80 22.36
CA SER A 40 3.47 10.54 23.74
C SER A 40 2.06 9.94 23.84
N ASN A 41 1.21 10.17 22.84
CA ASN A 41 -0.15 9.63 22.78
C ASN A 41 -0.68 9.59 21.33
N ILE A 42 -1.89 9.05 21.16
CA ILE A 42 -2.55 8.92 19.85
C ILE A 42 -2.78 10.29 19.18
N GLY A 43 -3.12 11.33 19.96
CA GLY A 43 -3.36 12.67 19.44
C GLY A 43 -2.10 13.27 18.80
N VAL A 44 -0.98 13.20 19.51
CA VAL A 44 0.33 13.63 19.00
C VAL A 44 0.73 12.82 17.77
N ALA A 45 0.58 11.50 17.80
CA ALA A 45 0.89 10.64 16.65
C ALA A 45 0.07 11.03 15.39
N LYS A 46 -1.23 11.29 15.55
CA LYS A 46 -2.11 11.76 14.46
C LYS A 46 -1.68 13.13 13.93
N SER A 47 -1.24 14.05 14.80
CA SER A 47 -0.73 15.36 14.37
C SER A 47 0.52 15.21 13.51
N LYS A 48 1.49 14.41 13.95
CA LYS A 48 2.74 14.14 13.20
C LYS A 48 2.47 13.54 11.81
N ILE A 49 1.51 12.62 11.72
CA ILE A 49 1.08 12.03 10.44
C ILE A 49 0.45 13.11 9.53
N ARG A 50 -0.45 13.94 10.06
CA ARG A 50 -1.10 15.03 9.31
C ARG A 50 -0.11 16.08 8.82
N GLU A 51 0.89 16.41 9.63
CA GLU A 51 1.99 17.32 9.30
C GLU A 51 2.99 16.72 8.31
N LYS A 52 2.85 15.43 7.97
CA LYS A 52 3.71 14.69 7.03
C LYS A 52 5.20 14.78 7.42
N GLU A 53 5.50 14.70 8.72
CA GLU A 53 6.88 14.74 9.20
C GLU A 53 7.73 13.66 8.46
N PRO A 54 8.99 13.96 8.07
CA PRO A 54 9.80 13.02 7.29
C PRO A 54 9.92 11.62 7.89
N ILE A 55 9.99 11.55 9.23
CA ILE A 55 10.08 10.29 9.99
C ILE A 55 8.87 9.35 9.77
N ILE A 56 7.71 9.90 9.41
CA ILE A 56 6.50 9.12 9.12
C ILE A 56 6.71 8.20 7.93
N TRP A 57 7.45 8.65 6.91
CA TRP A 57 7.71 7.84 5.72
C TRP A 57 8.63 6.67 6.02
N GLU A 58 9.64 6.88 6.87
CA GLU A 58 10.54 5.81 7.31
C GLU A 58 9.79 4.77 8.15
N ILE A 59 8.93 5.21 9.07
CA ILE A 59 8.10 4.32 9.89
C ILE A 59 7.11 3.58 9.02
N LEU A 60 6.47 4.26 8.06
CA LEU A 60 5.53 3.65 7.14
C LEU A 60 6.21 2.54 6.32
N GLN A 61 7.41 2.78 5.78
CA GLN A 61 8.17 1.75 5.07
C GLN A 61 8.46 0.53 5.95
N LYS A 62 8.88 0.75 7.20
CA LYS A 62 9.15 -0.34 8.17
C LYS A 62 7.88 -1.11 8.51
N VAL A 63 6.76 -0.41 8.72
CA VAL A 63 5.45 -1.02 9.01
C VAL A 63 4.96 -1.84 7.83
N MET A 64 5.12 -1.35 6.59
CA MET A 64 4.68 -2.06 5.39
C MET A 64 5.48 -3.34 5.13
N GLN A 65 6.73 -3.41 5.58
CA GLN A 65 7.54 -4.63 5.47
C GLN A 65 6.91 -5.77 6.30
N GLY A 66 6.71 -6.92 5.66
CA GLY A 66 6.08 -8.09 6.30
C GLY A 66 4.56 -8.01 6.43
N HIS A 67 3.92 -6.93 5.98
CA HIS A 67 2.46 -6.79 5.94
C HIS A 67 1.97 -6.78 4.48
N PRO A 68 1.61 -7.96 3.92
CA PRO A 68 1.11 -8.02 2.56
C PRO A 68 -0.24 -7.31 2.42
N VAL A 69 -0.50 -6.78 1.22
CA VAL A 69 -1.78 -6.19 0.84
C VAL A 69 -2.45 -7.03 -0.23
N LEU A 70 -3.78 -7.06 -0.24
CA LEU A 70 -4.55 -7.72 -1.29
C LEU A 70 -4.94 -6.70 -2.35
N LEU A 71 -4.57 -6.95 -3.59
CA LEU A 71 -5.07 -6.20 -4.74
C LEU A 71 -6.23 -6.96 -5.37
N ASN A 72 -7.31 -6.24 -5.70
CA ASN A 72 -8.49 -6.78 -6.36
C ASN A 72 -8.89 -5.89 -7.54
N ARG A 73 -9.20 -6.50 -8.69
CA ARG A 73 -9.83 -5.83 -9.84
C ARG A 73 -11.23 -6.40 -10.04
N ALA A 74 -12.23 -5.52 -10.14
CA ALA A 74 -13.60 -5.91 -10.45
C ALA A 74 -13.81 -6.01 -11.98
N PRO A 75 -14.66 -6.94 -12.47
CA PRO A 75 -15.30 -8.03 -11.72
C PRO A 75 -14.32 -9.18 -11.40
N THR A 76 -14.48 -9.82 -10.23
CA THR A 76 -13.64 -10.96 -9.81
C THR A 76 -14.19 -12.27 -10.41
N LEU A 77 -13.62 -12.74 -11.52
CA LEU A 77 -14.11 -13.93 -12.25
C LEU A 77 -13.59 -15.27 -11.69
N HIS A 78 -12.45 -15.25 -11.03
CA HIS A 78 -11.79 -16.44 -10.48
C HIS A 78 -10.83 -16.04 -9.36
N ARG A 79 -10.26 -17.02 -8.66
CA ARG A 79 -9.35 -16.80 -7.52
C ARG A 79 -8.18 -15.84 -7.78
N LEU A 80 -7.65 -15.78 -9.01
CA LEU A 80 -6.54 -14.88 -9.35
C LEU A 80 -6.95 -13.41 -9.48
N GLY A 81 -8.25 -13.09 -9.43
CA GLY A 81 -8.74 -11.73 -9.43
C GLY A 81 -8.49 -10.99 -8.10
N ILE A 82 -8.05 -11.72 -7.07
CA ILE A 82 -7.53 -11.17 -5.81
C ILE A 82 -6.18 -11.84 -5.54
N GLN A 83 -5.12 -11.06 -5.36
CA GLN A 83 -3.79 -11.59 -5.04
C GLN A 83 -3.09 -10.73 -3.99
N ALA A 84 -2.27 -11.38 -3.18
CA ALA A 84 -1.47 -10.74 -2.15
C ALA A 84 -0.11 -10.28 -2.69
N PHE A 85 0.33 -9.09 -2.30
CA PHE A 85 1.62 -8.53 -2.67
C PHE A 85 2.29 -7.87 -1.46
N GLN A 86 3.62 -7.91 -1.40
CA GLN A 86 4.41 -7.06 -0.52
C GLN A 86 4.39 -5.63 -1.06
N PRO A 87 3.79 -4.66 -0.36
CA PRO A 87 3.74 -3.31 -0.87
C PRO A 87 5.12 -2.63 -0.75
N VAL A 88 5.44 -1.79 -1.72
CA VAL A 88 6.56 -0.84 -1.69
C VAL A 88 6.03 0.56 -1.94
N LEU A 89 6.57 1.55 -1.23
CA LEU A 89 6.21 2.95 -1.49
C LEU A 89 6.70 3.38 -2.87
N VAL A 90 5.83 4.06 -3.61
CA VAL A 90 6.17 4.69 -4.89
C VAL A 90 5.74 6.15 -4.90
N GLU A 91 6.39 6.93 -5.76
CA GLU A 91 5.95 8.29 -6.07
C GLU A 91 4.70 8.30 -6.94
N GLY A 92 3.99 9.43 -6.94
CA GLY A 92 2.76 9.61 -7.70
C GLY A 92 1.51 9.09 -6.99
N ARG A 93 0.43 8.90 -7.75
CA ARG A 93 -0.92 8.59 -7.24
C ARG A 93 -1.49 7.24 -7.73
N ALA A 94 -0.78 6.54 -8.61
CA ALA A 94 -1.22 5.30 -9.22
C ALA A 94 -0.61 4.06 -8.53
N ILE A 95 -1.36 2.96 -8.52
CA ILE A 95 -0.85 1.67 -8.02
C ILE A 95 0.02 1.06 -9.11
N CYS A 96 1.28 0.73 -8.80
CA CYS A 96 2.16 0.08 -9.75
C CYS A 96 1.97 -1.44 -9.67
N LEU A 97 1.64 -2.07 -10.80
CA LEU A 97 1.41 -3.51 -10.90
C LEU A 97 2.48 -4.17 -11.77
N HIS A 98 2.94 -5.35 -11.36
CA HIS A 98 3.88 -6.15 -12.15
C HIS A 98 3.21 -6.60 -13.47
N PRO A 99 3.87 -6.46 -14.64
CA PRO A 99 3.23 -6.76 -15.94
C PRO A 99 2.78 -8.23 -16.07
N LEU A 100 3.47 -9.19 -15.45
CA LEU A 100 3.12 -10.62 -15.55
C LEU A 100 1.84 -11.01 -14.80
N VAL A 101 1.40 -10.26 -13.79
CA VAL A 101 0.16 -10.59 -13.05
C VAL A 101 -1.10 -10.05 -13.74
N ARG A 102 -0.93 -9.17 -14.75
CA ARG A 102 -2.01 -8.54 -15.51
C ARG A 102 -3.05 -9.55 -16.01
N LYS A 103 -2.59 -10.66 -16.59
CA LYS A 103 -3.47 -11.71 -17.12
C LYS A 103 -4.34 -12.34 -16.03
N GLY A 104 -3.78 -12.52 -14.82
CA GLY A 104 -4.52 -13.01 -13.66
C GLY A 104 -5.59 -12.05 -13.15
N PHE A 105 -5.53 -10.76 -13.46
CA PHE A 105 -6.57 -9.77 -13.14
C PHE A 105 -7.48 -9.43 -14.33
N ASN A 106 -7.20 -9.97 -15.51
CA ASN A 106 -7.76 -9.52 -16.79
C ASN A 106 -7.61 -8.01 -17.01
N ALA A 107 -6.52 -7.42 -16.51
CA ALA A 107 -6.33 -5.97 -16.47
C ALA A 107 -5.67 -5.42 -17.75
N ASP A 108 -5.81 -4.14 -18.00
CA ASP A 108 -5.01 -3.34 -18.92
C ASP A 108 -4.52 -2.06 -18.19
N PHE A 109 -3.89 -1.15 -18.90
CA PHE A 109 -3.30 0.07 -18.32
C PHE A 109 -3.87 1.33 -19.00
N ASP A 110 -5.11 1.28 -19.47
CA ASP A 110 -5.78 2.38 -20.18
C ASP A 110 -6.72 3.21 -19.28
N GLY A 111 -6.78 2.89 -17.99
CA GLY A 111 -7.66 3.56 -17.02
C GLY A 111 -8.20 2.64 -15.92
N ASP A 112 -7.94 1.33 -16.04
CA ASP A 112 -8.28 0.31 -15.06
C ASP A 112 -7.94 0.73 -13.61
N GLN A 113 -8.82 0.36 -12.69
CA GLN A 113 -8.68 0.64 -11.26
C GLN A 113 -8.66 -0.63 -10.43
N MET A 114 -7.91 -0.61 -9.34
CA MET A 114 -7.88 -1.69 -8.36
C MET A 114 -8.16 -1.18 -6.94
N ALA A 115 -8.82 -2.05 -6.17
CA ALA A 115 -9.00 -1.91 -4.74
C ALA A 115 -7.81 -2.53 -4.01
N VAL A 116 -7.50 -1.98 -2.82
CA VAL A 116 -6.42 -2.45 -1.94
C VAL A 116 -7.01 -2.77 -0.58
N HIS A 117 -6.69 -3.93 -0.04
CA HIS A 117 -7.11 -4.35 1.30
C HIS A 117 -5.90 -4.72 2.16
N VAL A 118 -5.95 -4.37 3.45
CA VAL A 118 -4.93 -4.74 4.45
C VAL A 118 -5.50 -5.80 5.39
N PRO A 119 -4.96 -7.03 5.43
CA PRO A 119 -5.31 -8.03 6.45
C PRO A 119 -4.92 -7.56 7.86
N LEU A 120 -5.78 -7.76 8.87
CA LEU A 120 -5.61 -7.24 10.24
C LEU A 120 -5.45 -8.32 11.34
N SER A 121 -5.61 -9.60 11.00
CA SER A 121 -5.63 -10.74 11.95
C SER A 121 -4.38 -10.88 12.79
#